data_AF-A0A534T7I9-F1
#
_entry.id   AF-A0A534T7I9-F1
#
_cell.length_a   1.000
_cell.length_b   1.000
_cell.length_c   1.000
_cell.angle_alpha   90.00
_cell.angle_beta   90.00
_cell.angle_gamma   90.00
#
_symmetry.space_group_name_H-M   'P 1'
#
loop_
_entity.id
_entity.type
_entity.pdbx_description
1 polymer ?
#
loop_
_entity_poly.entity_id
_entity_poly.type
_entity_poly.pdbx_seq_one_letter_code
_entity_poly.pdbx_strand_id
1 'polypeptide(L)'
;MPRATGTFEHQNTLGILVNLVVMAPIALVIAGRADKLTTLTAIAAVPISLFTISRGTMLFFAGGIVLLYIVSAFRRWDLRKAKIGLTGLALALVVIPVAESTLRSRSQAEQLESMRTRAQFENAASLMLDEHPLGVGANHFTLMLLTRGYGARAEVHWSQQAAIVHNVYLLTAAEMGYLGVIALIILFLTPLQSAIRYSFRAGRDRRGDLLLGLGVGLATFYAHSFFEWTWRLTEVSYVYWIVVAMVASLARDLREGVPGRVAIPTRQRAPRPLEASAVRSAGESSGTPPSANGGRGIHRSHQSLLRLPSRWFIPVGPVGDLPTREATSFGL
;
A
#
# COMPACT_ATOMS: atom_id res chain seq x y z
N MET A 1 -13.97 25.74 3.18
CA MET A 1 -12.95 25.42 4.20
C MET A 1 -11.59 25.30 3.52
N PRO A 2 -10.51 25.87 4.09
CA PRO A 2 -9.15 25.69 3.57
C PRO A 2 -8.83 24.19 3.54
N ARG A 3 -8.36 23.69 2.39
CA ARG A 3 -8.05 22.27 2.21
C ARG A 3 -6.61 22.03 2.62
N ALA A 4 -6.39 21.25 3.67
CA ALA A 4 -5.05 20.80 4.02
C ALA A 4 -4.55 19.85 2.92
N THR A 5 -3.61 20.31 2.09
CA THR A 5 -2.79 19.45 1.25
C THR A 5 -1.85 18.67 2.16
N GLY A 6 -2.11 17.38 2.34
CA GLY A 6 -1.21 16.49 3.06
C GLY A 6 0.05 16.16 2.24
N THR A 7 0.79 15.13 2.66
CA THR A 7 2.02 14.66 1.98
C THR A 7 1.79 14.12 0.57
N PHE A 8 0.54 13.92 0.15
CA PHE A 8 0.17 13.41 -1.17
C PHE A 8 -0.39 14.53 -2.06
N GLU A 9 0.03 14.55 -3.33
CA GLU A 9 -0.39 15.55 -4.32
C GLU A 9 -1.91 15.54 -4.57
N HIS A 10 -2.55 14.36 -4.47
CA HIS A 10 -3.98 14.20 -4.67
C HIS A 10 -4.73 13.88 -3.37
N GLN A 11 -5.84 14.61 -3.14
CA GLN A 11 -6.67 14.54 -1.93
C GLN A 11 -7.25 13.13 -1.68
N ASN A 12 -7.50 12.37 -2.74
CA ASN A 12 -8.06 11.02 -2.63
C ASN A 12 -7.02 9.94 -2.34
N THR A 13 -5.73 10.22 -2.55
CA THR A 13 -4.65 9.21 -2.47
C THR A 13 -4.51 8.65 -1.06
N LEU A 14 -4.47 9.52 -0.04
CA LEU A 14 -4.38 9.08 1.36
C LEU A 14 -5.56 8.18 1.73
N GLY A 15 -6.77 8.59 1.36
CA GLY A 15 -7.99 7.83 1.64
C GLY A 15 -7.98 6.42 1.04
N ILE A 16 -7.54 6.32 -0.21
CA ILE A 16 -7.44 5.06 -0.94
C ILE A 16 -6.39 4.14 -0.30
N LEU A 17 -5.23 4.68 0.05
CA LEU A 17 -4.18 3.94 0.75
C LEU A 17 -4.66 3.41 2.11
N VAL A 18 -5.37 4.25 2.87
CA VAL A 18 -5.97 3.85 4.15
C VAL A 18 -6.97 2.73 3.94
N ASN A 19 -7.88 2.86 2.98
CA ASN A 19 -8.89 1.83 2.68
C ASN A 19 -8.27 0.49 2.28
N LEU A 20 -7.16 0.52 1.53
CA LEU A 20 -6.44 -0.67 1.10
C LEU A 20 -5.77 -1.41 2.27
N VAL A 21 -5.18 -0.68 3.22
CA VAL A 21 -4.32 -1.26 4.28
C VAL A 21 -5.09 -1.56 5.57
N VAL A 22 -6.01 -0.69 5.99
CA VAL A 22 -6.60 -0.73 7.33
C VAL A 22 -7.59 -1.89 7.56
N MET A 23 -8.08 -2.51 6.48
CA MET A 23 -9.01 -3.63 6.63
C MET A 23 -8.35 -4.83 7.33
N ALA A 24 -7.03 -5.01 7.18
CA ALA A 24 -6.22 -5.99 7.90
C ALA A 24 -6.24 -5.83 9.44
N PRO A 25 -5.82 -4.69 10.02
CA PRO A 25 -5.87 -4.47 11.46
C PRO A 25 -7.31 -4.50 12.00
N ILE A 26 -8.31 -3.97 11.26
CA ILE A 26 -9.72 -4.07 11.66
C ILE A 26 -10.17 -5.53 11.76
N ALA A 27 -9.77 -6.38 10.82
CA ALA A 27 -10.11 -7.81 10.86
C ALA A 27 -9.56 -8.49 12.12
N LEU A 28 -8.33 -8.16 12.52
CA LEU A 28 -7.71 -8.65 13.76
C LEU A 28 -8.42 -8.13 15.01
N VAL A 29 -8.86 -6.87 15.00
CA VAL A 29 -9.66 -6.29 16.09
C VAL A 29 -10.99 -7.03 16.21
N ILE A 30 -11.69 -7.31 15.10
CA ILE A 30 -12.95 -8.07 15.08
C ILE A 30 -12.72 -9.50 15.57
N ALA A 31 -11.63 -10.15 15.17
CA ALA A 31 -11.29 -11.52 15.55
C ALA A 31 -10.77 -11.67 17.00
N GLY A 32 -10.42 -10.58 17.68
CA GLY A 32 -9.92 -10.61 19.06
C GLY A 32 -8.47 -10.99 19.17
N ARG A 33 -7.73 -10.78 18.08
CA ARG A 33 -6.32 -11.14 17.94
C ARG A 33 -5.43 -9.91 17.73
N ALA A 34 -5.98 -8.71 17.83
CA ALA A 34 -5.23 -7.47 17.74
C ALA A 34 -4.47 -7.18 19.05
N ASP A 35 -3.21 -6.80 18.91
CA ASP A 35 -2.44 -6.14 19.96
C ASP A 35 -2.79 -4.63 20.04
N LYS A 36 -2.18 -3.93 21.00
CA LYS A 36 -2.48 -2.50 21.26
C LYS A 36 -2.18 -1.62 20.04
N LEU A 37 -1.06 -1.85 19.34
CA LEU A 37 -0.69 -1.05 18.17
C LEU A 37 -1.66 -1.29 17.02
N THR A 38 -1.97 -2.56 16.73
CA THR A 38 -2.98 -2.93 15.71
C THR A 38 -4.34 -2.28 16.00
N THR A 39 -4.76 -2.26 17.26
CA THR A 39 -6.02 -1.62 17.67
C THR A 39 -5.97 -0.11 17.49
N LEU A 40 -4.86 0.53 17.85
CA LEU A 40 -4.66 1.97 17.65
C LEU A 40 -4.69 2.33 16.16
N THR A 41 -4.07 1.53 15.29
CA THR A 41 -4.12 1.73 13.84
C THR A 41 -5.55 1.67 13.30
N ALA A 42 -6.35 0.70 13.76
CA ALA A 42 -7.75 0.58 13.36
C ALA A 42 -8.59 1.79 13.80
N ILE A 43 -8.37 2.28 15.02
CA ILE A 43 -9.09 3.46 15.55
C ILE A 43 -8.65 4.74 14.82
N ALA A 44 -7.35 4.93 14.60
CA ALA A 44 -6.80 6.11 13.94
C ALA A 44 -7.27 6.28 12.49
N ALA A 45 -7.63 5.19 11.81
CA ALA A 45 -8.12 5.26 10.43
C ALA A 45 -9.49 5.93 10.30
N VAL A 46 -10.33 5.91 11.34
CA VAL A 46 -11.65 6.56 11.32
C VAL A 46 -11.52 8.08 11.14
N PRO A 47 -10.81 8.83 12.01
CA PRO A 47 -10.63 10.26 11.79
C PRO A 47 -9.86 10.57 10.51
N ILE A 48 -8.85 9.76 10.13
CA ILE A 48 -8.13 9.98 8.85
C ILE A 48 -9.09 9.92 7.66
N SER A 49 -9.97 8.91 7.62
CA SER A 49 -10.98 8.77 6.56
C SER A 49 -11.97 9.94 6.57
N LEU A 50 -12.40 10.39 7.74
CA LEU A 50 -13.29 11.56 7.89
C LEU A 50 -12.64 12.87 7.42
N PHE A 51 -11.36 13.09 7.75
CA PHE A 51 -10.63 14.30 7.37
C PHE A 51 -10.12 14.29 5.93
N THR A 52 -10.24 13.17 5.21
CA THR A 52 -9.86 13.11 3.78
C THR A 52 -10.86 13.87 2.88
N ILE A 53 -12.06 14.21 3.38
CA ILE A 53 -13.10 15.01 2.67
C ILE A 53 -13.43 14.44 1.26
N SER A 54 -13.29 13.12 1.10
CA SER A 54 -13.59 12.43 -0.15
C SER A 54 -14.78 11.49 0.04
N ARG A 55 -15.87 11.78 -0.68
CA ARG A 55 -17.12 11.02 -0.63
C ARG A 55 -16.91 9.55 -0.97
N GLY A 56 -16.13 9.29 -2.02
CA GLY A 56 -15.76 7.94 -2.44
C GLY A 56 -15.00 7.23 -1.32
N THR A 57 -13.93 7.85 -0.80
CA THR A 57 -13.14 7.27 0.29
C THR A 57 -13.99 6.89 1.50
N MET A 58 -14.85 7.79 2.00
CA MET A 58 -15.69 7.52 3.17
C MET A 58 -16.68 6.38 2.91
N LEU A 59 -17.33 6.39 1.74
CA LEU A 59 -18.29 5.36 1.34
C LEU A 59 -17.61 3.99 1.25
N PHE A 60 -16.46 3.91 0.58
CA PHE A 60 -15.71 2.66 0.43
C PHE A 60 -15.09 2.21 1.75
N PHE A 61 -14.68 3.12 2.63
CA PHE A 61 -14.20 2.80 3.97
C PHE A 61 -15.31 2.16 4.81
N ALA A 62 -16.46 2.84 4.91
CA ALA A 62 -17.61 2.36 5.67
C ALA A 62 -18.15 1.04 5.07
N GLY A 63 -18.30 0.97 3.75
CA GLY A 63 -18.71 -0.24 3.04
C GLY A 63 -17.73 -1.40 3.25
N GLY A 64 -16.43 -1.14 3.22
CA GLY A 64 -15.39 -2.12 3.52
C GLY A 64 -15.47 -2.66 4.95
N ILE A 65 -15.69 -1.79 5.95
CA ILE A 65 -15.90 -2.21 7.35
C ILE A 65 -17.14 -3.09 7.48
N VAL A 66 -18.26 -2.68 6.86
CA VAL A 66 -19.52 -3.44 6.90
C VAL A 66 -19.34 -4.80 6.23
N LEU A 67 -18.74 -4.84 5.03
CA LEU A 67 -18.44 -6.08 4.32
C LEU A 67 -17.54 -6.99 5.14
N LEU A 68 -16.47 -6.45 5.73
CA LEU A 68 -15.56 -7.20 6.59
C LEU A 68 -16.26 -7.78 7.82
N TYR A 69 -17.10 -6.98 8.48
CA TYR A 69 -17.88 -7.42 9.62
C TYR A 69 -18.82 -8.57 9.24
N ILE A 70 -19.59 -8.41 8.15
CA ILE A 70 -20.52 -9.41 7.65
C ILE A 70 -19.79 -10.72 7.32
N VAL A 71 -18.71 -10.67 6.53
CA VAL A 71 -17.96 -11.88 6.15
C VAL A 71 -17.29 -12.53 7.36
N SER A 72 -16.76 -11.72 8.30
CA SER A 72 -16.20 -12.24 9.55
C SER A 72 -17.26 -12.91 10.42
N ALA A 73 -18.46 -12.32 10.52
CA ALA A 73 -19.61 -12.87 11.23
C ALA A 73 -20.07 -14.20 10.61
N PHE A 74 -20.18 -14.28 9.28
CA PHE A 74 -20.51 -15.52 8.56
C PHE A 74 -19.48 -16.62 8.78
N ARG A 75 -18.18 -16.29 8.87
CA ARG A 75 -17.17 -17.30 9.21
C ARG A 75 -17.42 -17.90 10.58
N ARG A 76 -17.69 -17.06 11.58
CA ARG A 76 -17.93 -17.44 12.99
C ARG A 76 -18.71 -16.38 13.71
N TRP A 77 -19.88 -16.73 14.21
CA TRP A 77 -20.60 -15.86 15.13
C TRP A 77 -20.08 -16.04 16.57
N ASP A 78 -19.86 -14.95 17.27
CA ASP A 78 -19.54 -14.94 18.70
C ASP A 78 -20.15 -13.69 19.38
N LEU A 79 -20.25 -13.73 20.72
CA LEU A 79 -20.81 -12.61 21.49
C LEU A 79 -20.01 -11.31 21.34
N ARG A 80 -18.72 -11.41 21.01
CA ARG A 80 -17.85 -10.24 20.83
C ARG A 80 -18.19 -9.51 19.55
N LYS A 81 -18.45 -10.22 18.45
CA LYS A 81 -18.96 -9.66 17.19
C LYS A 81 -20.34 -9.07 17.37
N ALA A 82 -21.21 -9.68 18.17
CA ALA A 82 -22.50 -9.08 18.51
C ALA A 82 -22.31 -7.72 19.23
N LYS A 83 -21.44 -7.66 20.24
CA LYS A 83 -21.08 -6.40 20.93
C LYS A 83 -20.47 -5.36 19.99
N ILE A 84 -19.49 -5.76 19.16
CA ILE A 84 -18.85 -4.89 18.18
C ILE A 84 -19.88 -4.35 17.18
N GLY A 85 -20.80 -5.20 16.71
CA GLY A 85 -21.88 -4.80 15.81
C GLY A 85 -22.80 -3.76 16.43
N LEU A 86 -23.24 -3.98 17.69
CA LEU A 86 -24.06 -3.03 18.42
C LEU A 86 -23.35 -1.69 18.65
N THR A 87 -22.07 -1.73 19.07
CA THR A 87 -21.27 -0.51 19.25
C THR A 87 -21.02 0.21 17.92
N GLY A 88 -20.81 -0.53 16.84
CA GLY A 88 -20.62 0.02 15.51
C GLY A 88 -21.89 0.70 14.98
N LEU A 89 -23.06 0.12 15.23
CA LEU A 89 -24.35 0.72 14.91
C LEU A 89 -24.57 2.02 15.68
N ALA A 90 -24.32 2.02 17.00
CA ALA A 90 -24.41 3.22 17.83
C ALA A 90 -23.44 4.32 17.34
N LEU A 91 -22.20 3.96 17.00
CA LEU A 91 -21.21 4.89 16.48
C LEU A 91 -21.62 5.44 15.10
N ALA A 92 -22.20 4.61 14.23
CA ALA A 92 -22.70 5.04 12.93
C ALA A 92 -23.77 6.13 13.06
N LEU A 93 -24.68 6.02 14.04
CA LEU A 93 -25.70 7.05 14.30
C LEU A 93 -25.09 8.41 14.66
N VAL A 94 -23.90 8.43 15.27
CA VAL A 94 -23.17 9.66 15.63
C VAL A 94 -22.34 10.17 14.45
N VAL A 95 -21.72 9.28 13.68
CA VAL A 95 -20.80 9.64 12.59
C VAL A 95 -21.56 10.08 11.33
N ILE A 96 -22.73 9.49 11.03
CA ILE A 96 -23.51 9.78 9.82
C ILE A 96 -23.86 11.28 9.70
N PRO A 97 -24.37 11.96 10.73
CA PRO A 97 -24.65 13.41 10.65
C PRO A 97 -23.39 14.26 10.38
N VAL A 98 -22.24 13.87 10.94
CA VAL A 98 -20.97 14.56 10.71
C VAL A 98 -20.49 14.36 9.27
N ALA A 99 -20.61 13.13 8.76
CA ALA A 99 -20.34 12.84 7.36
C ALA A 99 -21.28 13.67 6.46
N GLU A 100 -22.58 13.66 6.73
CA GLU A 100 -23.58 14.39 5.95
C GLU A 100 -23.33 15.91 5.90
N SER A 101 -23.01 16.52 7.04
CA SER A 101 -22.68 17.95 7.09
C SER A 101 -21.41 18.27 6.29
N THR A 102 -20.41 17.40 6.34
CA THR A 102 -19.21 17.49 5.49
C THR A 102 -19.57 17.37 4.00
N LEU A 103 -20.49 16.47 3.64
CA LEU A 103 -20.98 16.29 2.27
C LEU A 103 -21.76 17.50 1.72
N ARG A 104 -22.62 18.12 2.54
CA ARG A 104 -23.45 19.28 2.15
C ARG A 104 -22.65 20.57 1.93
N SER A 105 -21.40 20.61 2.36
CA SER A 105 -20.53 21.80 2.24
C SER A 105 -20.09 22.14 0.81
N ARG A 106 -20.33 21.26 -0.19
CA ARG A 106 -20.11 21.53 -1.61
C ARG A 106 -21.39 21.96 -2.30
N SER A 107 -21.33 23.00 -3.12
CA SER A 107 -22.51 23.50 -3.83
C SER A 107 -23.03 22.47 -4.84
N GLN A 108 -24.35 22.46 -5.10
CA GLN A 108 -24.93 21.56 -6.11
C GLN A 108 -24.31 21.77 -7.50
N ALA A 109 -23.96 23.02 -7.83
CA ALA A 109 -23.30 23.38 -9.08
C ALA A 109 -21.93 22.71 -9.22
N GLU A 110 -21.08 22.77 -8.18
CA GLU A 110 -19.77 22.10 -8.18
C GLU A 110 -19.88 20.58 -8.36
N GLN A 111 -20.94 19.97 -7.82
CA GLN A 111 -21.17 18.53 -7.97
C GLN A 111 -21.60 18.17 -9.39
N LEU A 112 -22.49 18.95 -9.98
CA LEU A 112 -22.96 18.75 -11.35
C LEU A 112 -21.83 18.92 -12.37
N GLU A 113 -21.02 19.96 -12.19
CA GLU A 113 -19.83 20.19 -13.01
C GLU A 113 -18.84 19.03 -12.92
N SER A 114 -18.51 18.57 -11.70
CA SER A 114 -17.62 17.43 -11.51
C SER A 114 -18.13 16.14 -12.17
N MET A 115 -19.45 15.89 -12.14
CA MET A 115 -20.06 14.72 -12.79
C MET A 115 -20.03 14.85 -14.31
N ARG A 116 -20.33 16.04 -14.84
CA ARG A 116 -20.26 16.31 -16.28
C ARG A 116 -18.85 16.11 -16.82
N THR A 117 -17.83 16.67 -16.15
CA THR A 117 -16.43 16.50 -16.53
C THR A 117 -16.02 15.03 -16.55
N ARG A 118 -16.44 14.23 -15.55
CA ARG A 118 -16.18 12.78 -15.55
C ARG A 118 -16.81 12.08 -16.75
N ALA A 119 -18.08 12.34 -17.03
CA ALA A 119 -18.78 11.76 -18.17
C ALA A 119 -18.13 12.12 -19.52
N GLN A 120 -17.62 13.35 -19.66
CA GLN A 120 -16.90 13.77 -20.87
C GLN A 120 -15.60 12.98 -21.06
N PHE A 121 -14.81 12.77 -20.00
CA PHE A 121 -13.61 11.93 -20.10
C PHE A 121 -13.93 10.44 -20.37
N GLU A 122 -15.00 9.91 -19.78
CA GLU A 122 -15.46 8.54 -20.05
C GLU A 122 -15.95 8.37 -21.50
N ASN A 123 -16.65 9.38 -22.03
CA ASN A 123 -17.04 9.42 -23.44
C ASN A 123 -15.82 9.43 -24.36
N ALA A 124 -14.83 10.29 -24.08
CA ALA A 124 -13.58 10.32 -24.86
C ALA A 124 -12.86 8.97 -24.87
N ALA A 125 -12.80 8.29 -23.72
CA ALA A 125 -12.21 6.95 -23.60
C ALA A 125 -12.98 5.89 -24.39
N SER A 126 -14.32 5.99 -24.39
CA SER A 126 -15.19 5.10 -25.15
C SER A 126 -14.98 5.27 -26.64
N LEU A 127 -14.91 6.52 -27.13
CA LEU A 127 -14.59 6.81 -28.53
C LEU A 127 -13.23 6.23 -28.96
N MET A 128 -12.21 6.34 -28.10
CA MET A 128 -10.89 5.74 -28.37
C MET A 128 -10.96 4.22 -28.44
N LEU A 129 -11.73 3.58 -27.56
CA LEU A 129 -11.89 2.13 -27.54
C LEU A 129 -12.68 1.62 -28.76
N ASP A 130 -13.72 2.34 -29.18
CA ASP A 130 -14.54 2.01 -30.34
C ASP A 130 -13.73 2.04 -31.64
N GLU A 131 -12.85 3.04 -31.79
CA GLU A 131 -11.96 3.17 -32.94
C GLU A 131 -10.71 2.27 -32.86
N HIS A 132 -10.25 1.98 -31.65
CA HIS A 132 -9.07 1.18 -31.39
C HIS A 132 -9.35 0.07 -30.36
N PRO A 133 -9.97 -1.07 -30.78
CA PRO A 133 -10.29 -2.18 -29.87
C PRO A 133 -9.08 -2.84 -29.20
N LEU A 134 -7.88 -2.67 -29.78
CA LEU A 134 -6.59 -3.12 -29.23
C LEU A 134 -5.90 -2.05 -28.37
N GLY A 135 -6.52 -0.88 -28.21
CA GLY A 135 -6.01 0.27 -27.48
C GLY A 135 -5.18 1.22 -28.34
N VAL A 136 -5.06 2.46 -27.86
CA VAL A 136 -4.29 3.53 -28.51
C VAL A 136 -2.81 3.56 -28.13
N GLY A 137 -2.39 2.70 -27.20
CA GLY A 137 -1.05 2.65 -26.63
C GLY A 137 -1.04 2.94 -25.12
N ALA A 138 -0.21 2.20 -24.37
CA ALA A 138 -0.07 2.41 -22.94
C ALA A 138 0.37 3.85 -22.65
N ASN A 139 -0.29 4.51 -21.69
CA ASN A 139 -0.01 5.89 -21.31
C ASN A 139 -0.22 6.93 -22.44
N HIS A 140 -1.01 6.62 -23.48
CA HIS A 140 -1.29 7.53 -24.59
C HIS A 140 -2.67 8.21 -24.51
N PHE A 141 -3.47 7.97 -23.47
CA PHE A 141 -4.82 8.54 -23.38
C PHE A 141 -4.83 10.07 -23.53
N THR A 142 -4.06 10.78 -22.70
CA THR A 142 -4.02 12.24 -22.72
C THR A 142 -3.45 12.78 -24.04
N LEU A 143 -2.47 12.10 -24.63
CA LEU A 143 -1.92 12.48 -25.94
C LEU A 143 -2.98 12.38 -27.03
N MET A 144 -3.72 11.27 -27.08
CA MET A 144 -4.80 11.09 -28.05
C MET A 144 -5.92 12.09 -27.83
N LEU A 145 -6.27 12.36 -26.56
CA LEU A 145 -7.29 13.34 -26.19
C LEU A 145 -6.97 14.73 -26.77
N LEU A 146 -5.69 15.14 -26.67
CA LEU A 146 -5.21 16.45 -27.10
C LEU A 146 -4.98 16.55 -28.61
N THR A 147 -4.43 15.51 -29.23
CA THR A 147 -3.89 15.60 -30.61
C THR A 147 -4.78 14.99 -31.68
N ARG A 148 -5.72 14.11 -31.32
CA ARG A 148 -6.56 13.35 -32.27
C ARG A 148 -8.04 13.77 -32.25
N GLY A 149 -8.37 14.90 -31.65
CA GLY A 149 -9.72 15.46 -31.67
C GLY A 149 -10.75 14.77 -30.77
N TYR A 150 -10.35 13.76 -29.98
CA TYR A 150 -11.23 13.09 -29.03
C TYR A 150 -11.75 14.04 -27.95
N GLY A 151 -10.94 14.99 -27.47
CA GLY A 151 -11.38 16.00 -26.52
C GLY A 151 -12.53 16.87 -27.06
N ALA A 152 -12.43 17.29 -28.33
CA ALA A 152 -13.46 18.09 -28.98
C ALA A 152 -14.75 17.28 -29.20
N ARG A 153 -14.63 16.04 -29.66
CA ARG A 153 -15.78 15.13 -29.89
C ARG A 153 -16.50 14.75 -28.60
N ALA A 154 -15.78 14.70 -27.48
CA ALA A 154 -16.34 14.41 -26.18
C ALA A 154 -16.72 15.67 -25.38
N GLU A 155 -16.65 16.85 -26.00
CA GLU A 155 -16.96 18.15 -25.40
C GLU A 155 -16.17 18.45 -24.11
N VAL A 156 -14.95 17.92 -23.98
CA VAL A 156 -14.13 18.13 -22.78
C VAL A 156 -13.79 19.61 -22.67
N HIS A 157 -14.34 20.27 -21.66
CA HIS A 157 -13.96 21.64 -21.33
C HIS A 157 -12.66 21.62 -20.55
N TRP A 158 -11.66 22.35 -21.05
CA TRP A 158 -10.36 22.48 -20.40
C TRP A 158 -10.50 23.27 -19.09
N SER A 159 -10.64 22.56 -17.97
CA SER A 159 -10.39 23.09 -16.65
C SER A 159 -9.02 22.60 -16.18
N GLN A 160 -8.36 23.32 -15.27
CA GLN A 160 -6.99 23.03 -14.80
C GLN A 160 -6.83 21.69 -14.02
N GLN A 161 -7.81 20.79 -14.11
CA GLN A 161 -7.74 19.44 -13.53
C GLN A 161 -7.24 18.47 -14.59
N ALA A 162 -6.24 17.66 -14.21
CA ALA A 162 -5.56 16.71 -15.07
C ALA A 162 -6.55 15.95 -15.98
N ALA A 163 -6.25 15.91 -17.27
CA ALA A 163 -7.09 15.34 -18.31
C ALA A 163 -7.04 13.81 -18.30
N ILE A 164 -7.77 13.21 -17.35
CA ILE A 164 -7.72 11.78 -17.06
C ILE A 164 -9.10 11.19 -16.73
N VAL A 165 -9.30 9.96 -17.19
CA VAL A 165 -10.49 9.16 -16.92
C VAL A 165 -10.44 8.69 -15.47
N HIS A 166 -11.48 9.00 -14.69
CA HIS A 166 -11.61 8.58 -13.29
C HIS A 166 -12.17 7.15 -13.18
N ASN A 167 -11.65 6.23 -13.99
CA ASN A 167 -12.04 4.84 -14.03
C ASN A 167 -10.85 4.04 -14.58
N VAL A 168 -10.17 3.27 -13.73
CA VAL A 168 -8.97 2.53 -14.14
C VAL A 168 -9.29 1.53 -15.24
N TYR A 169 -10.45 0.87 -15.18
CA TYR A 169 -10.83 -0.16 -16.15
C TYR A 169 -11.06 0.44 -17.53
N LEU A 170 -11.81 1.54 -17.61
CA LEU A 170 -12.08 2.21 -18.88
C LEU A 170 -10.82 2.88 -19.44
N LEU A 171 -9.98 3.46 -18.58
CA LEU A 171 -8.69 4.00 -18.99
C LEU A 171 -7.78 2.91 -19.57
N THR A 172 -7.68 1.77 -18.89
CA THR A 172 -6.94 0.61 -19.39
C THR A 172 -7.54 0.09 -20.70
N ALA A 173 -8.86 0.12 -20.86
CA ALA A 173 -9.52 -0.25 -22.11
C ALA A 173 -9.12 0.68 -23.26
N ALA A 174 -9.19 2.00 -23.05
CA ALA A 174 -8.82 2.97 -24.07
C ALA A 174 -7.33 2.83 -24.48
N GLU A 175 -6.43 2.62 -23.52
CA GLU A 175 -4.99 2.55 -23.78
C GLU A 175 -4.50 1.19 -24.29
N MET A 176 -5.04 0.09 -23.78
CA MET A 176 -4.53 -1.27 -24.00
C MET A 176 -5.59 -2.23 -24.56
N GLY A 177 -6.77 -1.73 -24.91
CA GLY A 177 -7.87 -2.50 -25.49
C GLY A 177 -8.51 -3.48 -24.52
N TYR A 178 -9.37 -4.34 -25.06
CA TYR A 178 -10.03 -5.40 -24.28
C TYR A 178 -9.04 -6.38 -23.64
N LEU A 179 -7.92 -6.68 -24.31
CA LEU A 179 -6.87 -7.55 -23.78
C LEU A 179 -6.22 -6.95 -22.52
N GLY A 180 -5.96 -5.63 -22.52
CA GLY A 180 -5.45 -4.93 -21.34
C GLY A 180 -6.39 -5.03 -20.14
N VAL A 181 -7.70 -4.88 -20.37
CA VAL A 181 -8.71 -5.02 -19.31
C VAL A 181 -8.76 -6.44 -18.77
N ILE A 182 -8.73 -7.45 -19.64
CA ILE A 182 -8.69 -8.87 -19.23
C ILE A 182 -7.45 -9.14 -18.36
N ALA A 183 -6.27 -8.67 -18.78
CA ALA A 183 -5.04 -8.80 -18.02
C ALA A 183 -5.13 -8.10 -16.64
N LEU A 184 -5.72 -6.90 -16.60
CA LEU A 184 -5.96 -6.17 -15.35
C LEU A 184 -6.92 -6.93 -14.41
N ILE A 185 -8.01 -7.48 -14.95
CA ILE A 185 -8.97 -8.27 -14.17
C ILE A 185 -8.28 -9.52 -13.60
N ILE A 186 -7.47 -10.23 -14.38
CA ILE A 186 -6.70 -11.39 -13.88
C ILE A 186 -5.74 -10.95 -12.78
N LEU A 187 -5.04 -9.84 -12.98
CA LEU A 187 -4.12 -9.27 -12.00
C LEU A 187 -4.82 -8.93 -10.67
N PHE A 188 -6.05 -8.43 -10.72
CA PHE A 188 -6.83 -8.07 -9.53
C PHE A 188 -7.47 -9.31 -8.87
N LEU A 189 -8.05 -10.21 -9.67
CA LEU A 189 -8.76 -11.37 -9.13
C LEU A 189 -7.82 -12.42 -8.51
N THR A 190 -6.60 -12.58 -9.01
CA THR A 190 -5.66 -13.59 -8.50
C THR A 190 -5.30 -13.41 -7.01
N PRO A 191 -4.82 -12.24 -6.55
CA PRO A 191 -4.55 -12.02 -5.12
C PRO A 191 -5.83 -12.01 -4.29
N LEU A 192 -6.93 -11.44 -4.80
CA LEU A 192 -8.21 -11.44 -4.07
C LEU A 192 -8.76 -12.85 -3.84
N GLN A 193 -8.78 -13.68 -4.89
CA GLN A 193 -9.20 -15.06 -4.79
C GLN A 193 -8.31 -15.82 -3.80
N SER A 194 -6.99 -15.61 -3.84
CA SER A 194 -6.07 -16.22 -2.88
C SER A 194 -6.38 -15.79 -1.45
N ALA A 195 -6.53 -14.49 -1.20
CA ALA A 195 -6.84 -13.95 0.12
C ALA A 195 -8.15 -14.54 0.68
N ILE A 196 -9.23 -14.50 -0.10
CA ILE A 196 -10.53 -15.06 0.30
C ILE A 196 -10.39 -16.56 0.53
N ARG A 197 -9.90 -17.33 -0.45
CA ARG A 197 -9.77 -18.78 -0.42
C ARG A 197 -9.03 -19.28 0.83
N TYR A 198 -7.89 -18.69 1.16
CA TYR A 198 -7.10 -19.12 2.31
C TYR A 198 -7.63 -18.55 3.64
N SER A 199 -8.29 -17.39 3.63
CA SER A 199 -8.98 -16.88 4.82
C SER A 199 -10.07 -17.83 5.32
N PHE A 200 -10.86 -18.42 4.41
CA PHE A 200 -11.92 -19.37 4.76
C PHE A 200 -11.35 -20.72 5.20
N ARG A 201 -10.29 -21.21 4.57
CA ARG A 201 -9.62 -22.45 5.00
C ARG A 201 -8.99 -22.33 6.39
N ALA A 202 -8.34 -21.20 6.68
CA ALA A 202 -7.64 -20.95 7.93
C ALA A 202 -8.52 -20.21 8.94
N GLY A 203 -9.80 -20.58 9.04
CA GLY A 203 -10.81 -19.87 9.80
C GLY A 203 -10.49 -19.64 11.30
N ARG A 204 -9.61 -20.47 11.87
CA ARG A 204 -9.15 -20.44 13.28
C ARG A 204 -7.81 -19.74 13.48
N ASP A 205 -7.08 -19.43 12.41
CA ASP A 205 -5.73 -18.89 12.46
C ASP A 205 -5.76 -17.35 12.36
N ARG A 206 -4.87 -16.68 13.10
CA ARG A 206 -4.62 -15.23 12.97
C ARG A 206 -4.30 -14.84 11.52
N ARG A 207 -3.54 -15.68 10.80
CA ARG A 207 -3.21 -15.46 9.38
C ARG A 207 -4.45 -15.47 8.50
N GLY A 208 -5.43 -16.32 8.81
CA GLY A 208 -6.71 -16.38 8.10
C GLY A 208 -7.56 -15.12 8.29
N ASP A 209 -7.51 -14.49 9.45
CA ASP A 209 -8.19 -13.19 9.67
C ASP A 209 -7.45 -12.04 9.00
N LEU A 210 -6.11 -12.08 9.02
CA LEU A 210 -5.29 -11.09 8.32
C LEU A 210 -5.57 -11.13 6.81
N LEU A 211 -5.61 -12.34 6.21
CA LEU A 211 -5.98 -12.55 4.82
C LEU A 211 -7.41 -12.09 4.51
N LEU A 212 -8.36 -12.27 5.44
CA LEU A 212 -9.72 -11.75 5.26
C LEU A 212 -9.71 -10.22 5.15
N GLY A 213 -9.01 -9.56 6.07
CA GLY A 213 -8.88 -8.10 6.05
C GLY A 213 -8.17 -7.60 4.79
N LEU A 214 -7.05 -8.20 4.40
CA LEU A 214 -6.35 -7.87 3.15
C LEU A 214 -7.24 -8.10 1.92
N GLY A 215 -8.01 -9.19 1.89
CA GLY A 215 -8.96 -9.49 0.82
C GLY A 215 -10.07 -8.45 0.71
N VAL A 216 -10.66 -8.02 1.84
CA VAL A 216 -11.67 -6.95 1.83
C VAL A 216 -11.05 -5.60 1.44
N GLY A 217 -9.82 -5.32 1.87
CA GLY A 217 -9.06 -4.14 1.43
C GLY A 217 -8.87 -4.11 -0.08
N LEU A 218 -8.45 -5.24 -0.68
CA LEU A 218 -8.34 -5.41 -2.13
C LEU A 218 -9.69 -5.25 -2.84
N ALA A 219 -10.75 -5.91 -2.36
CA ALA A 219 -12.09 -5.80 -2.96
C ALA A 219 -12.60 -4.35 -2.93
N THR A 220 -12.40 -3.66 -1.81
CA THR A 220 -12.76 -2.26 -1.64
C THR A 220 -11.96 -1.37 -2.59
N PHE A 221 -10.65 -1.61 -2.71
CA PHE A 221 -9.76 -0.89 -3.62
C PHE A 221 -10.16 -1.08 -5.10
N TYR A 222 -10.50 -2.30 -5.52
CA TYR A 222 -10.95 -2.60 -6.87
C TYR A 222 -12.30 -1.97 -7.19
N ALA A 223 -13.23 -1.97 -6.23
CA ALA A 223 -14.50 -1.28 -6.36
C ALA A 223 -14.31 0.24 -6.46
N HIS A 224 -13.40 0.80 -5.67
CA HIS A 224 -13.07 2.23 -5.71
C HIS A 224 -12.39 2.61 -7.04
N SER A 225 -11.63 1.70 -7.65
CA SER A 225 -10.95 1.93 -8.94
C SER A 225 -11.90 2.11 -10.13
N PHE A 226 -13.21 1.85 -9.98
CA PHE A 226 -14.22 2.24 -10.97
C PHE A 226 -14.49 3.74 -11.00
N PHE A 227 -14.22 4.45 -9.90
CA PHE A 227 -14.58 5.85 -9.70
C PHE A 227 -13.37 6.78 -9.57
N GLU A 228 -12.17 6.20 -9.52
CA GLU A 228 -10.92 6.92 -9.35
C GLU A 228 -9.81 6.23 -10.15
N TRP A 229 -8.85 6.99 -10.65
CA TRP A 229 -7.72 6.52 -11.49
C TRP A 229 -6.48 6.13 -10.67
N THR A 230 -6.59 6.20 -9.34
CA THR A 230 -5.48 6.38 -8.41
C THR A 230 -4.52 5.19 -8.34
N TRP A 231 -4.90 4.00 -8.83
CA TRP A 231 -3.97 2.87 -8.96
C TRP A 231 -2.76 3.22 -9.83
N ARG A 232 -2.93 4.11 -10.82
CA ARG A 232 -1.86 4.58 -11.70
C ARG A 232 -0.86 5.50 -11.01
N LEU A 233 -1.15 5.97 -9.79
CA LEU A 233 -0.18 6.70 -8.98
C LEU A 233 0.86 5.73 -8.42
N THR A 234 2.12 6.14 -8.51
CA THR A 234 3.28 5.35 -8.10
C THR A 234 3.19 4.90 -6.65
N GLU A 235 2.75 5.78 -5.74
CA GLU A 235 2.65 5.50 -4.31
C GLU A 235 1.60 4.44 -4.02
N VAL A 236 0.46 4.50 -4.71
CA VAL A 236 -0.63 3.52 -4.57
C VAL A 236 -0.22 2.18 -5.16
N SER A 237 0.44 2.19 -6.31
CA SER A 237 1.00 1.00 -6.94
C SER A 237 1.99 0.28 -6.03
N TYR A 238 2.89 0.98 -5.35
CA TYR A 238 3.82 0.35 -4.41
C TYR A 238 3.11 -0.33 -3.24
N VAL A 239 2.15 0.36 -2.60
CA VAL A 239 1.40 -0.22 -1.48
C VAL A 239 0.55 -1.40 -1.95
N TYR A 240 -0.05 -1.31 -3.14
CA TYR A 240 -0.75 -2.43 -3.77
C TYR A 240 0.13 -3.68 -3.90
N TRP A 241 1.33 -3.55 -4.47
CA TRP A 241 2.25 -4.68 -4.63
C TRP A 241 2.74 -5.24 -3.30
N ILE A 242 2.93 -4.40 -2.27
CA ILE A 242 3.23 -4.86 -0.92
C ILE A 242 2.07 -5.71 -0.36
N VAL A 243 0.82 -5.27 -0.51
CA VAL A 243 -0.36 -6.03 -0.08
C VAL A 243 -0.47 -7.36 -0.83
N VAL A 244 -0.24 -7.38 -2.15
CA VAL A 244 -0.22 -8.61 -2.94
C VAL A 244 0.87 -9.57 -2.45
N ALA A 245 2.08 -9.07 -2.16
CA ALA A 245 3.16 -9.87 -1.61
C ALA A 245 2.83 -10.44 -0.23
N MET A 246 2.17 -9.65 0.63
CA MET A 246 1.69 -10.13 1.94
C MET A 246 0.66 -11.25 1.78
N VAL A 247 -0.32 -11.08 0.88
CA VAL A 247 -1.32 -12.12 0.57
C VAL A 247 -0.64 -13.39 0.08
N ALA A 248 0.28 -13.29 -0.88
CA ALA A 248 0.99 -14.44 -1.44
C ALA A 248 1.82 -15.17 -0.37
N SER A 249 2.53 -14.42 0.47
CA SER A 249 3.34 -14.97 1.58
C SER A 249 2.48 -15.70 2.61
N LEU A 250 1.39 -15.08 3.09
CA LEU A 250 0.48 -15.69 4.07
C LEU A 250 -0.26 -16.91 3.50
N ALA A 251 -0.68 -16.84 2.23
CA ALA A 251 -1.31 -17.96 1.54
C ALA A 251 -0.34 -19.13 1.38
N ARG A 252 0.93 -18.86 1.07
CA ARG A 252 1.99 -19.87 0.99
C ARG A 252 2.25 -20.52 2.35
N ASP A 253 2.43 -19.73 3.41
CA ASP A 253 2.61 -20.22 4.78
C ASP A 253 1.50 -21.19 5.20
N LEU A 254 0.25 -20.84 4.90
CA LEU A 254 -0.92 -21.67 5.20
C LEU A 254 -1.00 -22.93 4.34
N ARG A 255 -0.58 -22.85 3.06
CA ARG A 255 -0.52 -24.01 2.16
C ARG A 255 0.55 -25.00 2.60
N GLU A 256 1.71 -24.51 3.03
CA GLU A 256 2.86 -25.32 3.44
C GLU A 256 2.76 -25.79 4.91
N GLY A 257 1.73 -25.36 5.64
CA GLY A 257 1.55 -25.73 7.05
C GLY A 257 2.66 -25.19 7.95
N VAL A 258 3.38 -24.16 7.52
CA VAL A 258 4.48 -23.55 8.28
C VAL A 258 3.91 -23.07 9.61
N PRO A 259 4.37 -23.57 10.76
CA PRO A 259 3.88 -23.11 12.06
C PRO A 259 3.99 -21.58 12.15
N GLY A 260 3.02 -20.92 12.78
CA GLY A 260 3.14 -19.48 13.07
C GLY A 260 4.48 -19.24 13.74
N ARG A 261 5.36 -18.41 13.14
CA ARG A 261 6.66 -18.09 13.72
C ARG A 261 6.42 -17.57 15.13
N VAL A 262 6.70 -18.43 16.12
CA VAL A 262 6.67 -18.12 17.54
C VAL A 262 7.57 -16.90 17.73
N ALA A 263 7.08 -15.91 18.46
CA ALA A 263 7.85 -14.72 18.80
C ALA A 263 9.26 -15.14 19.25
N ILE A 264 10.29 -14.58 18.62
CA ILE A 264 11.68 -14.78 19.08
C ILE A 264 11.66 -14.40 20.56
N PRO A 265 11.97 -15.32 21.49
CA PRO A 265 12.03 -14.98 22.89
C PRO A 265 13.03 -13.85 23.01
N THR A 266 12.55 -12.66 23.40
CA THR A 266 13.41 -11.55 23.78
C THR A 266 14.36 -12.14 24.81
N ARG A 267 15.62 -12.33 24.41
CA ARG A 267 16.66 -12.98 25.21
C ARG A 267 16.63 -12.27 26.56
N GLN A 268 16.04 -12.91 27.57
CA GLN A 268 16.09 -12.41 28.94
C GLN A 268 17.57 -12.28 29.22
N ARG A 269 18.02 -11.03 29.29
CA ARG A 269 19.39 -10.71 29.68
C ARG A 269 19.46 -11.17 31.12
N ALA A 270 20.04 -12.35 31.34
CA ALA A 270 20.27 -12.87 32.68
C ALA A 270 20.95 -11.76 33.50
N PRO A 271 20.50 -11.48 34.72
CA PRO A 271 21.16 -10.50 35.58
C PRO A 271 22.62 -10.94 35.73
N ARG A 272 23.55 -10.05 35.39
CA ARG A 272 24.98 -10.25 35.68
C ARG A 272 25.11 -10.55 37.17
N PRO A 273 25.81 -11.62 37.59
CA PRO A 273 26.18 -11.77 38.98
C PRO A 273 26.97 -10.54 39.38
N LEU A 274 26.55 -9.86 40.45
CA LEU A 274 27.36 -8.86 41.12
C LEU A 274 28.60 -9.59 41.63
N GLU A 275 29.75 -9.40 40.96
CA GLU A 275 31.03 -9.77 41.54
C GLU A 275 31.19 -8.96 42.82
N ALA A 276 31.01 -9.66 43.95
CA ALA A 276 31.39 -9.20 45.25
C ALA A 276 32.90 -8.94 45.21
N SER A 277 33.28 -7.66 45.20
CA SER A 277 34.65 -7.21 45.39
C SER A 277 35.06 -7.58 46.82
N ALA A 278 35.58 -8.80 46.98
CA ALA A 278 36.19 -9.25 48.21
C ALA A 278 37.57 -8.62 48.36
N VAL A 279 37.65 -7.75 49.35
CA VAL A 279 38.86 -7.29 50.03
C VAL A 279 39.79 -8.47 50.31
N ARG A 280 41.03 -8.41 49.81
CA ARG A 280 42.19 -9.00 50.49
C ARG A 280 43.39 -8.05 50.40
N SER A 281 43.93 -7.77 51.57
CA SER A 281 45.08 -6.96 51.91
C SER A 281 46.41 -7.72 51.75
N ALA A 282 47.44 -6.96 51.35
CA ALA A 282 48.81 -6.89 51.90
C ALA A 282 49.80 -8.09 51.87
N GLY A 283 51.03 -7.76 51.44
CA GLY A 283 52.34 -8.39 51.77
C GLY A 283 52.70 -9.65 50.96
N GLU A 284 53.92 -9.91 50.48
CA GLU A 284 55.25 -9.31 50.67
C GLU A 284 56.26 -10.08 49.77
N SER A 285 57.20 -9.37 49.11
CA SER A 285 58.57 -9.81 48.70
C SER A 285 58.71 -11.06 47.78
N SER A 286 59.70 -11.29 46.92
CA SER A 286 61.01 -10.76 46.56
C SER A 286 61.44 -11.50 45.27
N GLY A 287 62.33 -10.92 44.44
CA GLY A 287 63.01 -11.69 43.39
C GLY A 287 63.29 -10.94 42.08
N THR A 288 64.48 -10.36 42.00
CA THR A 288 65.10 -9.69 40.84
C THR A 288 65.54 -10.67 39.72
N PRO A 289 65.89 -10.17 38.52
CA PRO A 289 65.76 -10.87 37.23
C PRO A 289 67.08 -11.49 36.72
N PRO A 290 67.06 -12.07 35.49
CA PRO A 290 68.14 -11.75 34.57
C PRO A 290 67.67 -11.40 33.15
N SER A 291 68.48 -10.54 32.53
CA SER A 291 68.47 -10.17 31.12
C SER A 291 68.93 -11.33 30.23
N ALA A 292 68.37 -11.44 29.03
CA ALA A 292 69.15 -11.88 27.87
C ALA A 292 68.53 -11.36 26.57
N ASN A 293 69.44 -10.87 25.75
CA ASN A 293 69.29 -10.16 24.51
C ASN A 293 69.33 -11.13 23.32
N GLY A 294 68.69 -10.77 22.21
CA GLY A 294 69.10 -11.23 20.87
C GLY A 294 68.20 -12.24 20.17
N GLY A 295 67.72 -11.88 18.98
CA GLY A 295 67.22 -12.87 18.01
C GLY A 295 66.28 -12.33 16.95
N ARG A 296 66.83 -11.85 15.83
CA ARG A 296 66.13 -11.53 14.57
C ARG A 296 65.54 -12.79 13.92
N GLY A 297 64.46 -12.64 13.14
CA GLY A 297 63.97 -13.60 12.14
C GLY A 297 62.52 -13.32 11.74
N ILE A 298 62.24 -12.56 10.66
CA ILE A 298 62.12 -12.97 9.25
C ILE A 298 60.83 -13.75 8.92
N HIS A 299 60.01 -13.11 8.05
CA HIS A 299 59.12 -13.60 6.99
C HIS A 299 57.90 -14.54 7.21
N ARG A 300 56.77 -14.07 6.64
CA ARG A 300 55.79 -14.73 5.72
C ARG A 300 55.33 -16.16 6.10
N SER A 301 54.05 -16.47 6.28
CA SER A 301 52.94 -16.49 5.30
C SER A 301 51.90 -17.47 5.90
N HIS A 302 50.58 -17.22 5.87
CA HIS A 302 49.59 -17.80 4.95
C HIS A 302 48.21 -17.41 5.52
N GLN A 303 47.44 -16.53 4.86
CA GLN A 303 46.31 -16.87 3.98
C GLN A 303 45.36 -17.99 4.45
N SER A 304 44.14 -17.59 4.83
CA SER A 304 42.91 -18.23 4.32
C SER A 304 41.73 -17.23 4.41
N LEU A 305 41.60 -16.41 3.37
CA LEU A 305 40.40 -15.65 3.06
C LEU A 305 39.41 -16.57 2.33
N LEU A 306 38.20 -16.70 2.89
CA LEU A 306 37.05 -17.25 2.20
C LEU A 306 36.62 -16.27 1.10
N ARG A 307 36.70 -16.76 -0.15
CA ARG A 307 36.31 -16.07 -1.38
C ARG A 307 34.78 -15.99 -1.47
N LEU A 308 34.26 -14.78 -1.68
CA LEU A 308 32.94 -14.57 -2.28
C LEU A 308 33.11 -14.44 -3.81
N PRO A 309 32.24 -15.05 -4.63
CA PRO A 309 32.33 -14.94 -6.09
C PRO A 309 31.83 -13.57 -6.58
N SER A 310 32.75 -12.77 -7.10
CA SER A 310 32.49 -11.57 -7.89
C SER A 310 32.15 -11.97 -9.34
N ARG A 311 30.87 -12.18 -9.61
CA ARG A 311 30.31 -12.08 -10.96
C ARG A 311 29.09 -11.20 -10.85
N TRP A 312 29.23 -9.94 -11.25
CA TRP A 312 28.23 -8.92 -11.63
C TRP A 312 28.86 -7.54 -11.33
N PHE A 313 29.90 -7.19 -12.08
CA PHE A 313 30.37 -5.81 -12.18
C PHE A 313 30.58 -5.52 -13.67
N ILE A 314 29.69 -4.70 -14.22
CA ILE A 314 29.80 -4.14 -15.56
C ILE A 314 30.48 -2.77 -15.39
N PRO A 315 31.62 -2.48 -16.02
CA PRO A 315 32.27 -1.18 -15.90
C PRO A 315 31.52 -0.15 -16.73
N VAL A 316 31.18 0.98 -16.12
CA VAL A 316 30.68 2.18 -16.81
C VAL A 316 31.90 2.96 -17.30
N GLY A 317 32.05 3.07 -18.62
CA GLY A 317 33.09 3.89 -19.26
C GLY A 317 32.81 5.40 -19.13
N PRO A 318 33.81 6.27 -19.37
CA PRO A 318 33.70 7.70 -19.13
C PRO A 318 32.73 8.38 -20.11
N VAL A 319 31.97 9.34 -19.57
CA VAL A 319 31.04 10.20 -20.29
C VAL A 319 31.85 11.13 -21.20
N GLY A 320 31.69 10.98 -22.51
CA GLY A 320 32.23 11.91 -23.50
C GLY A 320 31.34 13.13 -23.67
N ASP A 321 31.97 14.29 -23.80
CA ASP A 321 31.35 15.60 -23.97
C ASP A 321 30.40 15.67 -25.17
N LEU A 322 29.18 16.18 -24.93
CA LEU A 322 28.22 16.53 -25.97
C LEU A 322 28.39 18.01 -26.37
N PRO A 323 28.39 18.34 -27.67
CA PRO A 323 28.52 19.71 -28.13
C PRO A 323 27.22 20.50 -27.89
N THR A 324 27.37 21.68 -27.32
CA THR A 324 26.36 22.74 -27.19
C THR A 324 25.77 23.08 -28.57
N ARG A 325 24.47 22.85 -28.75
CA ARG A 325 23.70 23.41 -29.88
C ARG A 325 22.89 24.61 -29.42
N GLU A 326 23.06 25.67 -30.19
CA GLU A 326 22.48 27.00 -30.08
C GLU A 326 20.94 26.96 -30.07
N ALA A 327 20.36 27.74 -29.16
CA ALA A 327 18.93 28.02 -29.13
C ALA A 327 18.63 29.19 -30.06
N THR A 328 18.13 28.90 -31.26
CA THR A 328 17.42 29.88 -32.10
C THR A 328 16.02 30.09 -31.57
N SER A 329 15.73 31.36 -31.31
CA SER A 329 14.42 31.96 -31.05
C SER A 329 13.36 31.59 -32.09
N PHE A 330 12.17 31.22 -31.64
CA PHE A 330 10.94 31.41 -32.40
C PHE A 330 9.88 32.03 -31.49
N GLY A 331 9.51 33.26 -31.83
CA GLY A 331 8.27 33.87 -31.39
C GLY A 331 7.16 33.54 -32.39
N LEU A 332 5.98 33.22 -31.83
CA LEU A 332 4.63 33.64 -32.21
C LEU A 332 3.65 32.89 -31.30
#